data_AF-A0A4R9WSH4-F1
#
_entry.id   AF-A0A4R9WSH4-F1
#
_cell.length_a   1.000
_cell.length_b   1.000
_cell.length_c   1.000
_cell.angle_alpha   90.00
_cell.angle_beta   90.00
_cell.angle_gamma   90.00
#
_symmetry.space_group_name_H-M   'P 1'
#
loop_
_entity.id
_entity.type
_entity.pdbx_description
1 polymer ?
#
loop_
_entity_poly.entity_id
_entity_poly.type
_entity_poly.pdbx_seq_one_letter_code
_entity_poly.pdbx_strand_id
1 'polypeptide(L)' 'MSDEPTRPGEAVQTHERGPLGHVCEHQGCEKDAGWGFARPRQPSHWFCFEHRGEGEHYL' A
#
# COMPACT_ATOMS: atom_id res chain seq x y z
N MET A 1 15.88 43.12 9.44
CA MET A 1 16.59 41.84 9.26
C MET A 1 15.51 40.76 9.29
N SER A 2 15.06 40.30 8.12
CA SER A 2 14.11 39.19 8.03
C SER A 2 14.83 37.90 8.38
N ASP A 3 14.46 37.27 9.47
CA ASP A 3 14.88 35.90 9.77
C ASP A 3 13.72 35.21 10.48
N GLU A 4 12.68 34.87 9.71
CA GLU A 4 11.80 33.78 10.07
C GLU A 4 12.28 32.57 9.29
N PRO A 5 12.90 31.57 9.93
CA PRO A 5 13.25 30.34 9.27
C PRO A 5 11.94 29.63 8.91
N THR A 6 11.62 29.62 7.62
CA THR A 6 10.62 28.77 6.99
C THR A 6 10.67 27.40 7.66
N ARG A 7 9.63 27.07 8.45
CA ARG A 7 9.42 25.74 9.02
C ARG A 7 9.63 24.77 7.85
N PRO A 8 10.68 23.93 7.86
CA PRO A 8 10.89 22.99 6.78
C PRO A 8 9.62 22.17 6.70
N GLY A 9 8.99 22.26 5.52
CA GLY A 9 7.70 21.65 5.25
C GLY A 9 7.73 20.27 5.86
N GLU A 10 6.72 20.01 6.69
CA GLU A 10 6.19 18.69 6.96
C GLU A 10 6.51 17.83 5.75
N ALA A 11 7.63 17.11 5.86
CA ALA A 11 8.01 16.15 4.87
C ALA A 11 6.83 15.21 4.99
N VAL A 12 5.91 15.31 4.04
CA VAL A 12 5.01 14.22 3.70
C VAL A 12 6.01 13.10 3.60
N GLN A 13 6.07 12.28 4.65
CA GLN A 13 6.75 11.03 4.56
C GLN A 13 5.88 10.37 3.52
N THR A 14 6.27 10.53 2.25
CA THR A 14 5.99 9.57 1.21
C THR A 14 6.68 8.37 1.81
N HIS A 15 5.95 7.68 2.69
CA HIS A 15 6.37 6.48 3.37
C HIS A 15 7.02 5.73 2.26
N GLU A 16 8.35 5.65 2.32
CA GLU A 16 9.10 5.12 1.21
C GLU A 16 8.50 3.76 1.09
N ARG A 17 7.66 3.60 0.07
CA ARG A 17 7.03 2.34 -0.24
C ARG A 17 8.27 1.61 -0.65
N GLY A 18 8.90 0.95 0.33
CA GLY A 18 9.95 -0.03 0.10
C GLY A 18 9.42 -0.96 -0.99
N PRO A 19 10.24 -1.80 -1.60
CA PRO A 19 9.78 -2.67 -2.68
C PRO A 19 8.61 -3.56 -2.21
N LEU A 20 7.39 -3.03 -2.26
CA LEU A 20 6.12 -3.64 -1.98
C LEU A 20 5.62 -4.02 -3.36
N GLY A 21 6.47 -4.75 -4.09
CA GLY A 21 6.10 -5.52 -5.28
C GLY A 21 5.23 -6.67 -4.83
N HIS A 22 4.11 -6.34 -4.18
CA HIS A 22 3.08 -7.30 -3.90
C HIS A 22 2.51 -7.69 -5.23
N VAL A 23 2.60 -8.97 -5.53
CA VAL A 23 1.95 -9.55 -6.70
C VAL A 23 0.55 -9.94 -6.28
N CYS A 24 -0.39 -9.90 -7.21
CA CYS A 24 -1.74 -10.38 -6.96
C CYS A 24 -1.69 -11.84 -6.49
N GLU A 25 -2.33 -12.14 -5.36
CA GLU A 25 -2.38 -13.52 -4.83
C GLU A 25 -3.38 -14.42 -5.57
N HIS A 26 -4.08 -13.88 -6.58
CA HIS A 26 -4.98 -14.67 -7.41
C HIS A 26 -4.17 -15.67 -8.25
N GLN A 27 -4.62 -16.93 -8.29
CA GLN A 27 -3.92 -17.98 -9.01
C GLN A 27 -3.86 -17.66 -10.51
N GLY A 28 -2.66 -17.46 -11.04
CA GLY A 28 -2.44 -17.07 -12.43
C GLY A 28 -2.49 -15.57 -12.69
N CYS A 29 -2.51 -14.72 -11.66
CA CYS A 29 -2.37 -13.28 -11.80
C CYS A 29 -0.98 -12.82 -11.34
N GLU A 30 -0.14 -12.40 -12.28
CA GLU A 30 1.21 -11.89 -12.01
C GLU A 30 1.26 -10.35 -12.00
N LYS A 31 0.11 -9.70 -11.86
CA LYS A 31 0.00 -8.23 -11.86
C LYS A 31 0.38 -7.66 -10.51
N ASP A 32 0.86 -6.43 -10.50
CA ASP A 32 1.11 -5.69 -9.26
C ASP A 32 -0.20 -5.47 -8.48
N ALA A 33 -0.17 -5.85 -7.21
CA ALA A 33 -1.25 -5.69 -6.25
C ALA A 33 -1.16 -4.33 -5.56
N GLY A 34 -2.05 -3.41 -5.94
CA GLY A 34 -2.18 -2.09 -5.33
C GLY A 34 -3.01 -2.04 -4.04
N TRP A 35 -3.70 -3.14 -3.68
CA TRP A 35 -4.61 -3.20 -2.53
C TRP A 35 -4.22 -4.31 -1.57
N GLY A 36 -4.04 -3.94 -0.31
CA GLY A 36 -3.78 -4.85 0.81
C GLY A 36 -5.02 -4.99 1.69
N PHE A 37 -5.38 -6.23 2.01
CA PHE A 37 -6.50 -6.64 2.85
C PHE A 37 -5.93 -7.31 4.10
N ALA A 38 -5.84 -6.54 5.18
CA ALA A 38 -5.28 -7.01 6.44
C ALA A 38 -6.40 -7.21 7.47
N ARG A 39 -6.51 -8.42 8.04
CA ARG A 39 -7.37 -8.71 9.18
C ARG A 39 -6.58 -8.78 10.49
N PRO A 40 -7.18 -8.42 11.63
CA PRO A 40 -6.54 -8.64 12.92
C PRO A 40 -6.18 -10.11 13.09
N ARG A 41 -4.90 -10.39 13.40
CA ARG A 41 -4.37 -11.74 13.64
C ARG A 41 -4.30 -12.64 12.40
N GLN A 42 -4.38 -12.08 11.19
CA GLN A 42 -4.19 -12.81 9.92
C GLN A 42 -3.12 -12.12 9.06
N PRO A 43 -2.45 -12.86 8.16
CA PRO A 43 -1.57 -12.26 7.17
C PRO A 43 -2.33 -11.27 6.28
N SER A 44 -1.64 -10.22 5.85
CA SER A 44 -2.20 -9.26 4.88
C SER A 44 -2.21 -9.88 3.49
N HIS A 45 -3.38 -9.89 2.87
CA HIS A 45 -3.56 -10.37 1.51
C HIS A 45 -3.47 -9.25 0.49
N TRP A 46 -2.95 -9.51 -0.71
CA TRP A 46 -2.72 -8.48 -1.72
C TRP A 46 -3.33 -8.84 -3.06
N PHE A 47 -4.16 -7.94 -3.60
CA PHE A 47 -4.82 -8.15 -4.89
C PHE A 47 -4.71 -6.93 -5.81
N CYS A 48 -4.74 -7.19 -7.12
CA CYS A 48 -4.83 -6.15 -8.15
C CYS A 48 -6.27 -5.59 -8.23
N PHE A 49 -6.48 -4.54 -9.03
CA PHE A 49 -7.81 -3.92 -9.16
C PHE A 49 -8.88 -4.91 -9.66
N GLU A 50 -8.52 -5.81 -10.58
CA GLU A 50 -9.44 -6.81 -11.13
C GLU A 50 -9.87 -7.85 -10.08
N HIS A 51 -8.96 -8.26 -9.21
CA HIS A 51 -9.21 -9.26 -8.16
C HIS A 51 -9.47 -8.63 -6.79
N ARG A 52 -9.72 -7.30 -6.73
CA ARG A 52 -10.09 -6.62 -5.48
C ARG A 52 -11.24 -7.35 -4.78
N GLY A 53 -12.25 -7.76 -5.55
CA GLY A 53 -13.43 -8.45 -5.02
C GLY A 53 -13.07 -9.72 -4.27
N GLU A 54 -12.06 -10.48 -4.72
CA GLU A 54 -11.57 -11.65 -3.99
C GLU A 54 -10.89 -11.26 -2.68
N GLY A 55 -10.10 -10.19 -2.70
CA GLY A 55 -9.50 -9.60 -1.51
C GLY A 55 -10.51 -9.14 -0.47
N GLU A 56 -11.67 -8.66 -0.88
CA GLU A 56 -12.74 -8.24 0.03
C GLU A 56 -13.29 -9.41 0.86
N HIS A 57 -13.19 -10.67 0.40
CA HIS A 57 -13.53 -11.84 1.22
C HIS A 57 -12.53 -12.07 2.38
N TYR A 58 -11.37 -11.42 2.33
CA TYR A 58 -10.34 -11.47 3.36
C TYR A 58 -10.42 -10.32 4.36
N LEU A 59 -11.41 -9.41 4.26
CA LEU A 59 -11.78 -8.46 5.33
C LEU A 59 -12.79 -9.07 6.31
#